data_AF-A0AAQ0YYA8-F1
#
_entry.id   AF-A0AAQ0YYA8-F1
#
_cell.length_a   1.000
_cell.length_b   1.000
_cell.length_c   1.000
_cell.angle_alpha   90.00
_cell.angle_beta   90.00
_cell.angle_gamma   90.00
#
_symmetry.space_group_name_H-M   'P 1'
#
loop_
_entity.id
_entity.type
_entity.pdbx_description
1 polymer ?
#
loop_
_entity_poly.entity_id
_entity_poly.type
_entity_poly.pdbx_seq_one_letter_code
_entity_poly.pdbx_strand_id
1 'polypeptide(L)'
;MPQLLTRSTVRLLEASMDNLSLAMTAAATPVRHSSKSSEAGFAGLIGLAGVAAEQAISSILIQIDGDGAAFADGNRYKTAGQVLADVRHILTAPPVARAAFLTTGIDQPEEHRQALRLALEPFTLLISQRAAALHGGLGVSRGVALVAIRMVHHFLRLLGQSQRINAYLKSMPDLPEPPTEPTLLLDELIARFTSATTTAQKGVLLRQLFLVLPEVPPNQPDWLEALDRVAVVPQESDIRLLMTTLQTAHPARFTRLSGSGQALAVTVTQSASALPIEVQALRTAFMRVHEQIGGDIVTCPH
;
A
#
# COMPACT_ATOMS: atom_id res chain seq x y z
N MET A 1 33.55 -20.13 1.05
CA MET A 1 32.40 -20.25 1.98
C MET A 1 31.29 -19.33 1.52
N PRO A 2 30.02 -19.78 1.60
CA PRO A 2 28.90 -18.91 1.33
C PRO A 2 28.92 -17.69 2.29
N GLN A 3 29.10 -16.46 1.80
CA GLN A 3 29.07 -15.24 2.62
C GLN A 3 27.68 -15.09 3.27
N LEU A 4 27.64 -15.17 4.61
CA LEU A 4 26.43 -14.98 5.40
C LEU A 4 26.07 -13.49 5.46
N LEU A 5 24.80 -13.17 5.71
CA LEU A 5 24.41 -11.78 5.97
C LEU A 5 25.09 -11.28 7.24
N THR A 6 25.39 -9.98 7.27
CA THR A 6 25.96 -9.36 8.47
C THR A 6 24.95 -9.36 9.61
N ARG A 7 25.42 -9.33 10.86
CA ARG A 7 24.55 -9.26 12.04
C ARG A 7 23.60 -8.07 11.98
N SER A 8 24.06 -6.92 11.49
CA SER A 8 23.25 -5.72 11.34
C SER A 8 22.13 -5.88 10.31
N THR A 9 22.43 -6.50 9.17
CA THR A 9 21.45 -6.84 8.14
C THR A 9 20.40 -7.81 8.68
N VAL A 10 20.82 -8.87 9.38
CA VAL A 10 19.90 -9.84 9.99
C VAL A 10 18.96 -9.16 10.99
N ARG A 11 19.52 -8.34 11.90
CA ARG A 11 18.74 -7.58 12.88
C ARG A 11 17.68 -6.69 12.21
N LEU A 12 18.00 -6.05 11.09
CA LEU A 12 17.05 -5.20 10.36
C LEU A 12 15.96 -6.01 9.65
N LEU A 13 16.30 -7.18 9.09
CA LEU A 13 15.31 -8.07 8.49
C LEU A 13 14.35 -8.63 9.55
N GLU A 14 14.87 -9.07 10.70
CA GLU A 14 14.04 -9.53 11.83
C GLU A 14 13.10 -8.43 12.32
N ALA A 15 13.62 -7.22 12.56
CA ALA A 15 12.79 -6.09 12.96
C ALA A 15 11.73 -5.73 11.90
N SER A 16 12.07 -5.82 10.61
CA SER A 16 11.14 -5.60 9.51
C SER A 16 9.99 -6.60 9.56
N MET A 17 10.30 -7.88 9.73
CA MET A 17 9.31 -8.95 9.84
C MET A 17 8.41 -8.79 11.07
N ASP A 18 8.98 -8.44 12.22
CA ASP A 18 8.20 -8.22 13.45
C ASP A 18 7.22 -7.06 13.29
N ASN A 19 7.67 -5.94 12.72
CA ASN A 19 6.80 -4.79 12.46
C ASN A 19 5.70 -5.12 11.45
N LEU A 20 6.02 -5.88 10.40
CA LEU A 20 5.01 -6.34 9.44
C LEU A 20 4.01 -7.29 10.09
N SER A 21 4.47 -8.24 10.89
CA SER A 21 3.64 -9.21 11.62
C SER A 21 2.70 -8.52 12.62
N LEU A 22 3.20 -7.52 13.34
CA LEU A 22 2.38 -6.67 14.22
C LEU A 22 1.33 -5.89 13.42
N ALA A 23 1.70 -5.30 12.28
CA ALA A 23 0.75 -4.62 11.42
C ALA A 23 -0.36 -5.56 10.92
N MET A 24 0.01 -6.78 10.50
CA MET A 24 -0.93 -7.82 10.05
C MET A 24 -1.86 -8.27 11.17
N THR A 25 -1.32 -8.52 12.36
CA THR A 25 -2.10 -8.93 13.54
C THR A 25 -3.08 -7.83 13.96
N ALA A 26 -2.62 -6.59 13.98
CA ALA A 26 -3.46 -5.44 14.29
C ALA A 26 -4.55 -5.23 13.22
N ALA A 27 -4.24 -5.49 11.94
CA ALA A 27 -5.22 -5.42 10.85
C ALA A 27 -6.30 -6.50 10.96
N ALA A 28 -5.96 -7.69 11.45
CA ALA A 28 -6.90 -8.79 11.68
C ALA A 28 -7.76 -8.61 12.94
N THR A 29 -7.33 -7.77 13.88
CA THR A 29 -8.02 -7.58 15.16
C THR A 29 -9.33 -6.78 14.96
N PRO A 30 -10.47 -7.23 15.52
CA PRO A 30 -11.72 -6.48 15.48
C PRO A 30 -11.58 -5.12 16.15
N VAL A 31 -12.15 -4.09 15.53
CA VAL A 31 -12.18 -2.74 16.10
C VAL A 31 -13.13 -2.74 17.30
N ARG A 32 -12.57 -2.60 18.51
CA ARG A 32 -13.34 -2.71 19.76
C ARG A 32 -14.13 -1.45 20.11
N HIS A 33 -13.75 -0.30 19.56
CA HIS A 33 -14.34 1.01 19.91
C HIS A 33 -14.49 1.88 18.68
N SER A 34 -15.57 2.65 18.61
CA SER A 34 -15.71 3.74 17.64
C SER A 34 -14.63 4.78 17.91
N SER A 35 -13.79 5.07 16.91
CA SER A 35 -12.76 6.09 17.08
C SER A 35 -13.40 7.47 17.32
N LYS A 36 -12.84 8.23 18.27
CA LYS A 36 -13.24 9.63 18.49
C LYS A 36 -12.74 10.56 17.37
N SER A 37 -11.71 10.15 16.64
CA SER A 37 -11.24 10.81 15.42
C SER A 37 -11.08 9.77 14.31
N SER A 38 -11.84 9.93 13.22
CA SER A 38 -11.71 9.09 12.03
C SER A 38 -10.36 9.28 11.33
N GLU A 39 -9.70 10.42 11.53
CA GLU A 39 -8.41 10.76 10.94
C GLU A 39 -7.27 9.95 11.55
N ALA A 40 -7.39 9.53 12.82
CA ALA A 40 -6.41 8.67 13.48
C ALA A 40 -6.59 7.18 13.17
N GLY A 41 -7.62 6.82 12.40
CA GLY A 41 -7.96 5.43 12.08
C GLY A 41 -6.77 4.68 11.47
N PHE A 42 -6.40 3.54 12.05
CA PHE A 42 -5.32 2.68 11.55
C PHE A 42 -3.95 3.36 11.34
N ALA A 43 -3.69 4.52 11.96
CA ALA A 43 -2.40 5.21 11.90
C ALA A 43 -1.24 4.29 12.35
N GLY A 44 -1.45 3.54 13.43
CA GLY A 44 -0.46 2.56 13.90
C GLY A 44 -0.12 1.48 12.86
N LEU A 45 -1.10 1.02 12.08
CA LEU A 45 -0.87 -0.04 11.07
C LEU A 45 -0.04 0.47 9.90
N ILE A 46 -0.42 1.62 9.32
CA ILE A 46 0.33 2.21 8.20
C ILE A 46 1.72 2.65 8.65
N GLY A 47 1.86 3.12 9.89
CA GLY A 47 3.15 3.41 10.52
C GLY A 47 4.04 2.17 10.64
N LEU A 48 3.52 1.07 11.18
CA LEU A 48 4.27 -0.20 11.29
C LEU A 48 4.66 -0.77 9.93
N ALA A 49 3.75 -0.73 8.93
CA ALA A 49 4.06 -1.14 7.57
C ALA A 49 5.22 -0.31 6.98
N GLY A 50 5.18 1.02 7.14
CA GLY A 50 6.26 1.87 6.65
C GLY A 50 7.60 1.70 7.40
N VAL A 51 7.58 1.38 8.69
CA VAL A 51 8.80 1.02 9.44
C VAL A 51 9.37 -0.30 8.93
N ALA A 52 8.52 -1.30 8.69
CA ALA A 52 8.94 -2.56 8.12
C ALA A 52 9.59 -2.36 6.74
N ALA A 53 9.00 -1.52 5.88
CA ALA A 53 9.57 -1.14 4.59
C ALA A 53 10.96 -0.52 4.73
N GLU A 54 11.11 0.48 5.61
CA GLU A 54 12.36 1.20 5.86
C GLU A 54 13.46 0.26 6.36
N GLN A 55 13.14 -0.65 7.28
CA GLN A 55 14.10 -1.62 7.81
C GLN A 55 14.54 -2.63 6.74
N ALA A 56 13.60 -3.10 5.91
CA ALA A 56 13.90 -4.01 4.80
C ALA A 56 14.87 -3.36 3.81
N ILE A 57 14.61 -2.12 3.37
CA ILE A 57 15.52 -1.41 2.44
C ILE A 57 16.86 -1.07 3.10
N SER A 58 16.86 -0.67 4.38
CA SER A 58 18.09 -0.39 5.13
C SER A 58 18.99 -1.63 5.23
N SER A 59 18.40 -2.83 5.32
CA SER A 59 19.15 -4.08 5.39
C SER A 59 19.99 -4.31 4.12
N ILE A 60 19.48 -3.92 2.95
CA ILE A 60 20.16 -4.02 1.67
C ILE A 60 21.35 -3.06 1.63
N LEU A 61 21.10 -1.79 2.00
CA LEU A 61 22.11 -0.74 2.03
C LEU A 61 23.28 -1.14 2.96
N ILE A 62 22.97 -1.55 4.19
CA ILE A 62 23.99 -1.94 5.18
C ILE A 62 24.73 -3.21 4.76
N GLN A 63 24.07 -4.17 4.11
CA GLN A 63 24.76 -5.38 3.64
C GLN A 63 25.82 -5.06 2.59
N ILE A 64 25.59 -4.05 1.75
CA ILE A 64 26.47 -3.67 0.65
C ILE A 64 27.55 -2.71 1.11
N ASP A 65 27.16 -1.64 1.79
CA ASP A 65 28.04 -0.50 2.11
C ASP A 65 28.50 -0.49 3.58
N GLY A 66 28.02 -1.41 4.40
CA GLY A 66 28.38 -1.55 5.81
C GLY A 66 27.56 -0.67 6.75
N ASP A 67 27.80 -0.82 8.05
CA ASP A 67 27.02 -0.14 9.10
C ASP A 67 27.08 1.40 9.02
N GLY A 68 28.21 1.95 8.52
CA GLY A 68 28.38 3.38 8.30
C GLY A 68 27.39 3.97 7.29
N ALA A 69 26.85 3.15 6.38
CA ALA A 69 25.92 3.58 5.34
C ALA A 69 24.55 4.04 5.89
N ALA A 70 24.24 3.68 7.15
CA ALA A 70 23.06 4.17 7.86
C ALA A 70 23.14 5.66 8.23
N PHE A 71 24.33 6.26 8.16
CA PHE A 71 24.57 7.64 8.57
C PHE A 71 24.77 8.56 7.35
N ALA A 72 24.20 9.75 7.44
CA ALA A 72 24.50 10.88 6.59
C ALA A 72 25.70 11.67 7.16
N ASP A 73 26.18 12.65 6.39
CA ASP A 73 27.25 13.54 6.81
C ASP A 73 26.95 14.17 8.19
N GLY A 74 27.94 14.13 9.09
CA GLY A 74 27.78 14.60 10.46
C GLY A 74 27.18 13.58 11.44
N ASN A 75 27.25 12.28 11.12
CA ASN A 75 26.89 11.16 12.01
C ASN A 75 25.41 11.12 12.44
N ARG A 76 24.52 11.71 11.62
CA ARG A 76 23.06 11.62 11.79
C ARG A 76 22.53 10.45 10.98
N TYR A 77 21.49 9.77 11.45
CA TYR A 77 20.84 8.74 10.64
C TYR A 77 20.28 9.32 9.34
N LYS A 78 20.44 8.58 8.24
CA LYS A 78 19.77 8.88 6.98
C LYS A 78 18.26 8.85 7.19
N THR A 79 17.57 9.76 6.53
CA THR A 79 16.12 9.68 6.40
C THR A 79 15.75 8.47 5.55
N ALA A 80 14.55 7.91 5.77
CA ALA A 80 14.03 6.82 4.96
C ALA A 80 14.01 7.14 3.45
N GLY A 81 13.75 8.40 3.08
CA GLY A 81 13.82 8.85 1.69
C GLY A 81 15.24 8.77 1.11
N GLN A 82 16.26 9.13 1.87
CA GLN A 82 17.67 8.96 1.47
C GLN A 82 18.03 7.48 1.33
N VAL A 83 17.65 6.63 2.28
CA VAL A 83 17.88 5.18 2.18
C VAL A 83 17.20 4.59 0.95
N LEU A 84 15.95 4.99 0.65
CA LEU A 84 15.22 4.53 -0.53
C LEU A 84 15.92 4.97 -1.82
N ALA A 85 16.41 6.21 -1.89
CA ALA A 85 17.15 6.72 -3.04
C ALA A 85 18.44 5.94 -3.28
N ASP A 86 19.21 5.67 -2.22
CA ASP A 86 20.45 4.89 -2.29
C ASP A 86 20.18 3.46 -2.78
N VAL A 87 19.15 2.79 -2.24
CA VAL A 87 18.80 1.43 -2.66
C VAL A 87 18.29 1.38 -4.10
N ARG A 88 17.51 2.38 -4.54
CA ARG A 88 17.10 2.50 -5.96
C ARG A 88 18.32 2.66 -6.86
N HIS A 89 19.30 3.45 -6.44
CA HIS A 89 20.57 3.58 -7.17
C HIS A 89 21.31 2.24 -7.25
N ILE A 90 21.43 1.51 -6.13
CA ILE A 90 22.05 0.17 -6.08
C ILE A 90 21.38 -0.82 -7.04
N LEU A 91 20.05 -0.79 -7.15
CA LEU A 91 19.29 -1.70 -8.02
C LEU A 91 19.34 -1.32 -9.50
N THR A 92 19.57 -0.03 -9.81
CA THR A 92 19.64 0.49 -11.19
C THR A 92 21.06 0.46 -11.75
N ALA A 93 22.07 0.66 -10.90
CA ALA A 93 23.47 0.61 -11.31
C ALA A 93 23.90 -0.82 -11.71
N PRO A 94 24.97 -0.96 -12.52
CA PRO A 94 25.56 -2.25 -12.83
C PRO A 94 25.86 -3.05 -11.54
N PRO A 95 25.52 -4.36 -11.49
CA PRO A 95 25.68 -5.15 -10.27
C PRO A 95 27.13 -5.20 -9.78
N VAL A 96 27.33 -4.85 -8.50
CA VAL A 96 28.62 -5.03 -7.81
C VAL A 96 28.65 -6.40 -7.11
N ALA A 97 29.84 -6.99 -6.93
CA ALA A 97 29.99 -8.30 -6.31
C ALA A 97 29.32 -8.41 -4.91
N ARG A 98 29.37 -7.33 -4.12
CA ARG A 98 28.71 -7.25 -2.80
C ARG A 98 27.19 -7.32 -2.87
N ALA A 99 26.56 -7.02 -4.00
CA ALA A 99 25.12 -7.10 -4.20
C ALA A 99 24.66 -8.50 -4.66
N ALA A 100 25.57 -9.45 -4.90
CA ALA A 100 25.24 -10.80 -5.38
C ALA A 100 24.33 -11.59 -4.41
N PHE A 101 24.25 -11.19 -3.14
CA PHE A 101 23.31 -11.81 -2.18
C PHE A 101 21.83 -11.55 -2.53
N LEU A 102 21.52 -10.56 -3.35
CA LEU A 102 20.15 -10.29 -3.80
C LEU A 102 19.69 -11.29 -4.88
N THR A 103 20.61 -11.94 -5.58
CA THR A 103 20.30 -12.76 -6.77
C THR A 103 20.86 -14.18 -6.72
N THR A 104 21.44 -14.57 -5.57
CA THR A 104 22.04 -15.91 -5.44
C THR A 104 20.99 -17.00 -5.58
N GLY A 105 21.21 -17.91 -6.53
CA GLY A 105 20.31 -19.04 -6.79
C GLY A 105 19.04 -18.66 -7.53
N ILE A 106 19.06 -17.54 -8.24
CA ILE A 106 17.98 -17.06 -9.12
C ILE A 106 18.42 -17.25 -10.57
N ASP A 107 17.56 -17.87 -11.38
CA ASP A 107 17.87 -18.19 -12.79
C ASP A 107 17.99 -16.94 -13.66
N GLN A 108 17.14 -15.93 -13.43
CA GLN A 108 17.11 -14.66 -14.16
C GLN A 108 17.42 -13.49 -13.21
N PRO A 109 18.70 -13.23 -12.89
CA PRO A 109 19.11 -12.24 -11.89
C PRO A 109 18.73 -10.80 -12.25
N GLU A 110 18.78 -10.44 -13.54
CA GLU A 110 18.42 -9.09 -14.01
C GLU A 110 16.91 -8.82 -13.91
N GLU A 111 16.07 -9.79 -14.28
CA GLU A 111 14.62 -9.69 -14.12
C GLU A 111 14.23 -9.59 -12.64
N HIS A 112 14.92 -10.34 -11.79
CA HIS A 112 14.70 -10.26 -10.34
C HIS A 112 15.09 -8.90 -9.76
N ARG A 113 16.23 -8.34 -10.15
CA ARG A 113 16.63 -6.97 -9.76
C ARG A 113 15.62 -5.94 -10.22
N GLN A 114 15.10 -6.09 -11.44
CA GLN A 114 14.05 -5.22 -11.95
C GLN A 114 12.76 -5.36 -11.14
N ALA A 115 12.35 -6.57 -10.76
CA ALA A 115 11.19 -6.80 -9.91
C ALA A 115 11.35 -6.15 -8.53
N LEU A 116 12.53 -6.28 -7.90
CA LEU A 116 12.85 -5.57 -6.66
C LEU A 116 12.77 -4.05 -6.83
N ARG A 117 13.29 -3.51 -7.94
CA ARG A 117 13.23 -2.08 -8.24
C ARG A 117 11.79 -1.59 -8.37
N LEU A 118 10.95 -2.31 -9.12
CA LEU A 118 9.53 -2.00 -9.31
C LEU A 118 8.78 -2.05 -7.97
N ALA A 119 9.07 -3.03 -7.12
CA ALA A 119 8.46 -3.13 -5.78
C ALA A 119 8.80 -1.95 -4.85
N LEU A 120 9.89 -1.20 -5.12
CA LEU A 120 10.25 0.02 -4.38
C LEU A 120 9.54 1.29 -4.86
N GLU A 121 8.88 1.27 -6.02
CA GLU A 121 8.16 2.45 -6.55
C GLU A 121 7.13 3.01 -5.54
N PRO A 122 6.21 2.20 -4.96
CA PRO A 122 5.24 2.70 -3.99
C PRO A 122 5.84 3.10 -2.64
N PHE A 123 7.11 2.76 -2.35
CA PHE A 123 7.71 3.02 -1.04
C PHE A 123 7.92 4.52 -0.78
N THR A 124 8.05 5.35 -1.81
CA THR A 124 8.09 6.81 -1.64
C THR A 124 6.81 7.30 -0.95
N LEU A 125 5.65 6.83 -1.43
CA LEU A 125 4.35 7.18 -0.87
C LEU A 125 4.17 6.59 0.52
N LEU A 126 4.56 5.33 0.70
CA LEU A 126 4.48 4.65 1.99
C LEU A 126 5.33 5.34 3.08
N ILE A 127 6.54 5.79 2.75
CA ILE A 127 7.43 6.50 3.68
C ILE A 127 6.84 7.84 4.11
N SER A 128 6.28 8.61 3.16
CA SER A 128 5.54 9.85 3.47
C SER A 128 4.37 9.58 4.42
N GLN A 129 3.58 8.54 4.12
CA GLN A 129 2.44 8.15 4.95
C GLN A 129 2.85 7.69 6.34
N ARG A 130 3.94 6.93 6.44
CA ARG A 130 4.53 6.51 7.72
C ARG A 130 4.90 7.70 8.60
N ALA A 131 5.59 8.69 8.04
CA ALA A 131 5.99 9.88 8.80
C ALA A 131 4.76 10.62 9.36
N ALA A 132 3.74 10.82 8.52
CA ALA A 132 2.49 11.45 8.95
C ALA A 132 1.74 10.63 10.02
N ALA A 133 1.76 9.31 9.91
CA ALA A 133 1.09 8.42 10.85
C ALA A 133 1.78 8.37 12.21
N LEU A 134 3.11 8.20 12.23
CA LEU A 134 3.87 8.08 13.48
C LEU A 134 4.05 9.42 14.20
N HIS A 135 4.22 10.52 13.47
CA HIS A 135 4.44 11.83 14.08
C HIS A 135 3.16 12.64 14.23
N GLY A 136 2.28 12.60 13.22
CA GLY A 136 1.05 13.39 13.19
C GLY A 136 -0.20 12.62 13.64
N GLY A 137 -0.10 11.31 13.89
CA GLY A 137 -1.27 10.48 14.17
C GLY A 137 -2.24 10.37 12.99
N LEU A 138 -1.81 10.71 11.78
CA LEU A 138 -2.65 10.72 10.58
C LEU A 138 -2.72 9.33 9.95
N GLY A 139 -3.89 8.73 10.05
CA GLY A 139 -4.17 7.38 9.60
C GLY A 139 -4.87 7.30 8.24
N VAL A 140 -5.33 6.09 7.94
CA VAL A 140 -5.90 5.69 6.64
C VAL A 140 -7.08 4.73 6.85
N SER A 141 -7.84 4.44 5.81
CA SER A 141 -8.83 3.35 5.91
C SER A 141 -8.16 1.98 6.11
N ARG A 142 -8.88 1.01 6.68
CA ARG A 142 -8.36 -0.36 6.86
C ARG A 142 -7.90 -0.97 5.53
N GLY A 143 -8.66 -0.74 4.46
CA GLY A 143 -8.32 -1.24 3.12
C GLY A 143 -6.99 -0.67 2.63
N VAL A 144 -6.76 0.63 2.80
CA VAL A 144 -5.50 1.29 2.43
C VAL A 144 -4.32 0.78 3.28
N ALA A 145 -4.52 0.58 4.58
CA ALA A 145 -3.49 -0.02 5.44
C ALA A 145 -3.13 -1.43 4.99
N LEU A 146 -4.11 -2.25 4.58
CA LEU A 146 -3.88 -3.59 4.04
C LEU A 146 -3.14 -3.56 2.70
N VAL A 147 -3.39 -2.57 1.85
CA VAL A 147 -2.62 -2.36 0.60
C VAL A 147 -1.14 -2.07 0.92
N ALA A 148 -0.86 -1.20 1.89
CA ALA A 148 0.51 -0.95 2.32
C ALA A 148 1.22 -2.19 2.89
N ILE A 149 0.53 -2.95 3.74
CA ILE A 149 1.04 -4.23 4.27
C ILE A 149 1.38 -5.18 3.12
N ARG A 150 0.53 -5.27 2.10
CA ARG A 150 0.77 -6.08 0.89
C ARG A 150 2.01 -5.65 0.12
N MET A 151 2.24 -4.36 -0.04
CA MET A 151 3.44 -3.85 -0.74
C MET A 151 4.72 -4.33 -0.05
N VAL A 152 4.77 -4.22 1.28
CA VAL A 152 5.94 -4.62 2.06
C VAL A 152 6.10 -6.13 2.08
N HIS A 153 5.01 -6.86 2.25
CA HIS A 153 5.00 -8.32 2.19
C HIS A 153 5.50 -8.83 0.83
N HIS A 154 5.02 -8.25 -0.27
CA HIS A 154 5.46 -8.59 -1.62
C HIS A 154 6.97 -8.33 -1.80
N PHE A 155 7.47 -7.18 -1.33
CA PHE A 155 8.89 -6.85 -1.40
C PHE A 155 9.76 -7.86 -0.59
N LEU A 156 9.35 -8.20 0.62
CA LEU A 156 10.04 -9.22 1.42
C LEU A 156 9.98 -10.61 0.77
N ARG A 157 8.85 -10.99 0.14
CA ARG A 157 8.75 -12.24 -0.64
C ARG A 157 9.75 -12.25 -1.80
N LEU A 158 9.89 -11.15 -2.52
CA LEU A 158 10.90 -11.03 -3.58
C LEU A 158 12.30 -11.21 -2.99
N LEU A 159 12.66 -10.50 -1.92
CA LEU A 159 13.97 -10.70 -1.27
C LEU A 159 14.20 -12.15 -0.87
N GLY A 160 13.17 -12.83 -0.35
CA GLY A 160 13.22 -14.23 0.06
C GLY A 160 13.42 -15.25 -1.07
N GLN A 161 13.32 -14.84 -2.35
CA GLN A 161 13.63 -15.72 -3.49
C GLN A 161 15.13 -16.00 -3.59
N SER A 162 15.99 -15.07 -3.16
CA SER A 162 17.42 -15.31 -3.07
C SER A 162 17.72 -16.34 -1.99
N GLN A 163 18.50 -17.36 -2.33
CA GLN A 163 18.93 -18.41 -1.40
C GLN A 163 19.70 -17.84 -0.19
N ARG A 164 20.31 -16.66 -0.33
CA ARG A 164 21.06 -15.98 0.75
C ARG A 164 20.19 -15.32 1.79
N ILE A 165 18.97 -14.94 1.40
CA ILE A 165 18.06 -14.17 2.24
C ILE A 165 16.95 -15.07 2.75
N ASN A 166 16.53 -16.06 1.96
CA ASN A 166 15.45 -17.00 2.28
C ASN A 166 15.49 -17.50 3.73
N ALA A 167 16.65 -17.97 4.19
CA ALA A 167 16.83 -18.51 5.54
C ALA A 167 16.39 -17.56 6.67
N TYR A 168 16.51 -16.25 6.45
CA TYR A 168 16.16 -15.20 7.41
C TYR A 168 14.70 -14.75 7.29
N LEU A 169 14.01 -15.09 6.20
CA LEU A 169 12.61 -14.71 5.94
C LEU A 169 11.64 -15.91 6.02
N LYS A 170 12.10 -17.09 6.44
CA LYS A 170 11.28 -18.32 6.48
C LYS A 170 10.05 -18.22 7.38
N SER A 171 10.11 -17.43 8.43
CA SER A 171 9.00 -17.23 9.38
C SER A 171 8.06 -16.09 8.98
N MET A 172 8.22 -15.53 7.77
CA MET A 172 7.34 -14.46 7.30
C MET A 172 5.89 -14.99 7.21
N PRO A 173 4.93 -14.31 7.86
CA PRO A 173 3.55 -14.76 7.85
C PRO A 173 2.96 -14.64 6.45
N ASP A 174 2.14 -15.63 6.07
CA ASP A 174 1.37 -15.54 4.84
C ASP A 174 0.25 -14.51 4.99
N LEU A 175 0.02 -13.76 3.91
CA LEU A 175 -1.08 -12.82 3.84
C LEU A 175 -2.17 -13.45 2.96
N PRO A 176 -3.41 -13.64 3.47
CA PRO A 176 -4.50 -14.17 2.65
C PRO A 176 -4.73 -13.25 1.44
N GLU A 177 -5.27 -13.79 0.35
CA GLU A 177 -5.63 -12.98 -0.81
C GLU A 177 -6.60 -11.84 -0.43
N PRO A 178 -6.53 -10.67 -1.08
CA PRO A 178 -7.37 -9.55 -0.72
C PRO A 178 -8.85 -9.89 -0.97
N PRO A 179 -9.74 -9.69 0.02
CA PRO A 179 -11.17 -9.90 -0.18
C PRO A 179 -11.83 -8.79 -1.02
N THR A 180 -11.08 -7.78 -1.46
CA THR A 180 -11.61 -6.59 -2.13
C THR A 180 -10.79 -6.30 -3.37
N GLU A 181 -11.44 -6.21 -4.53
CA GLU A 181 -10.81 -5.72 -5.74
C GLU A 181 -10.30 -4.28 -5.53
N PRO A 182 -9.07 -3.94 -5.94
CA PRO A 182 -8.50 -2.59 -5.76
C PRO A 182 -9.40 -1.46 -6.29
N THR A 183 -10.25 -1.77 -7.26
CA THR A 183 -11.24 -0.89 -7.88
C THR A 183 -12.30 -0.38 -6.89
N LEU A 184 -12.78 -1.23 -5.96
CA LEU A 184 -13.81 -0.84 -4.99
C LEU A 184 -13.26 0.10 -3.91
N LEU A 185 -12.04 -0.15 -3.44
CA LEU A 185 -11.35 0.74 -2.50
C LEU A 185 -11.12 2.12 -3.13
N LEU A 186 -10.72 2.13 -4.40
CA LEU A 186 -10.54 3.36 -5.16
C LEU A 186 -11.85 4.15 -5.30
N ASP A 187 -12.94 3.50 -5.69
CA ASP A 187 -14.24 4.15 -5.86
C ASP A 187 -14.77 4.71 -4.52
N GLU A 188 -14.56 4.01 -3.40
CA GLU A 188 -14.88 4.51 -2.05
C GLU A 188 -14.07 5.77 -1.71
N LEU A 189 -12.76 5.76 -1.96
CA LEU A 189 -11.89 6.91 -1.70
C LEU A 189 -12.27 8.12 -2.56
N ILE A 190 -12.62 7.92 -3.83
CA ILE A 190 -13.09 8.98 -4.74
C ILE A 190 -14.41 9.57 -4.23
N ALA A 191 -15.37 8.74 -3.85
CA ALA A 191 -16.66 9.20 -3.32
C ALA A 191 -16.46 10.04 -2.06
N ARG A 192 -15.62 9.56 -1.12
CA ARG A 192 -15.27 10.28 0.11
C ARG A 192 -14.57 11.60 -0.18
N PHE A 193 -13.62 11.61 -1.13
CA PHE A 193 -12.92 12.83 -1.54
C PHE A 193 -13.87 13.89 -2.09
N THR A 194 -14.84 13.46 -2.91
CA THR A 194 -15.85 14.34 -3.50
C THR A 194 -16.78 14.94 -2.43
N SER A 195 -17.12 14.15 -1.40
CA SER A 195 -17.96 14.60 -0.29
C SER A 195 -17.22 15.41 0.79
N ALA A 196 -15.89 15.48 0.75
CA ALA A 196 -15.10 16.14 1.79
C ALA A 196 -15.27 17.66 1.73
N THR A 197 -15.56 18.27 2.88
CA THR A 197 -15.84 19.71 2.98
C THR A 197 -14.62 20.53 3.38
N THR A 198 -13.62 19.91 4.02
CA THR A 198 -12.43 20.62 4.49
C THR A 198 -11.18 20.28 3.67
N THR A 199 -10.27 21.25 3.57
CA THR A 199 -8.96 21.10 2.92
C THR A 199 -8.15 19.98 3.58
N ALA A 200 -8.24 19.84 4.91
CA ALA A 200 -7.58 18.76 5.65
C ALA A 200 -8.10 17.37 5.27
N GLN A 201 -9.42 17.19 5.21
CA GLN A 201 -10.02 15.91 4.80
C GLN A 201 -9.65 15.56 3.35
N LYS A 202 -9.73 16.53 2.44
CA LYS A 202 -9.32 16.37 1.05
C LYS A 202 -7.85 15.96 0.94
N GLY A 203 -6.98 16.58 1.72
CA GLY A 203 -5.57 16.25 1.80
C GLY A 203 -5.31 14.81 2.22
N VAL A 204 -5.92 14.37 3.32
CA VAL A 204 -5.80 12.97 3.81
C VAL A 204 -6.30 11.97 2.77
N LEU A 205 -7.42 12.24 2.11
CA LEU A 205 -8.00 11.35 1.11
C LEU A 205 -7.17 11.29 -0.16
N LEU A 206 -6.59 12.41 -0.61
CA LEU A 206 -5.64 12.42 -1.73
C LEU A 206 -4.45 11.53 -1.43
N ARG A 207 -3.83 11.65 -0.25
CA ARG A 207 -2.68 10.82 0.10
C ARG A 207 -3.01 9.32 0.09
N GLN A 208 -4.24 8.96 0.45
CA GLN A 208 -4.72 7.58 0.35
C GLN A 208 -4.94 7.15 -1.10
N LEU A 209 -5.49 8.02 -1.95
CA LEU A 209 -5.67 7.76 -3.38
C LEU A 209 -4.33 7.50 -4.07
N PHE A 210 -3.31 8.33 -3.81
CA PHE A 210 -1.97 8.13 -4.36
C PHE A 210 -1.38 6.78 -3.93
N LEU A 211 -1.60 6.34 -2.69
CA LEU A 211 -1.09 5.06 -2.22
C LEU A 211 -1.79 3.86 -2.89
N VAL A 212 -3.07 3.97 -3.22
CA VAL A 212 -3.85 2.89 -3.87
C VAL A 212 -3.63 2.86 -5.39
N LEU A 213 -3.20 3.97 -6.00
CA LEU A 213 -2.96 4.08 -7.43
C LEU A 213 -1.48 3.87 -7.74
N PRO A 214 -1.08 2.70 -8.27
CA PRO A 214 0.33 2.37 -8.47
C PRO A 214 0.97 3.16 -9.63
N GLU A 215 0.20 3.70 -10.58
CA GLU A 215 0.72 4.45 -11.71
C GLU A 215 0.59 5.96 -11.47
N VAL A 216 1.56 6.53 -10.76
CA VAL A 216 1.73 7.97 -10.63
C VAL A 216 2.92 8.38 -11.49
N PRO A 217 2.91 9.54 -12.19
CA PRO A 217 3.97 9.91 -13.10
C PRO A 217 5.34 9.82 -12.40
N PRO A 218 6.29 9.03 -12.95
CA PRO A 218 7.48 8.63 -12.21
C PRO A 218 8.40 9.80 -11.85
N ASN A 219 8.31 10.93 -12.55
CA ASN A 219 9.25 12.04 -12.43
C ASN A 219 8.58 13.42 -12.66
N GLN A 220 7.83 13.93 -11.68
CA GLN A 220 7.64 15.39 -11.57
C GLN A 220 7.90 15.79 -10.11
N PRO A 221 8.85 16.70 -9.83
CA PRO A 221 9.31 16.99 -8.46
C PRO A 221 8.20 17.60 -7.58
N ASP A 222 7.32 18.40 -8.16
CA ASP A 222 6.46 19.29 -7.39
C ASP A 222 5.33 18.56 -6.63
N TRP A 223 4.85 17.43 -7.17
CA TRP A 223 3.70 16.74 -6.57
C TRP A 223 4.07 15.90 -5.35
N LEU A 224 5.29 15.35 -5.28
CA LEU A 224 5.77 14.63 -4.10
C LEU A 224 5.95 15.58 -2.91
N GLU A 225 6.55 16.74 -3.17
CA GLU A 225 6.66 17.79 -2.14
C GLU A 225 5.28 18.31 -1.72
N ALA A 226 4.35 18.46 -2.67
CA ALA A 226 2.97 18.81 -2.35
C ALA A 226 2.29 17.74 -1.48
N LEU A 227 2.56 16.46 -1.74
CA LEU A 227 2.03 15.34 -0.94
C LEU A 227 2.51 15.39 0.51
N ASP A 228 3.79 15.74 0.71
CA ASP A 228 4.38 15.91 2.05
C ASP A 228 3.85 17.17 2.74
N ARG A 229 3.75 18.30 2.04
CA ARG A 229 3.15 19.54 2.58
C ARG A 229 1.71 19.33 3.01
N VAL A 230 0.92 18.60 2.21
CA VAL A 230 -0.48 18.28 2.51
C VAL A 230 -0.63 17.43 3.78
N ALA A 231 0.39 16.68 4.19
CA ALA A 231 0.38 15.97 5.46
C ALA A 231 0.48 16.90 6.68
N VAL A 232 1.10 18.08 6.52
CA VAL A 232 1.42 19.00 7.63
C VAL A 232 0.47 20.19 7.62
N VAL A 233 0.41 20.92 6.50
CA VAL A 233 -0.46 22.07 6.29
C VAL A 233 -1.06 21.99 4.88
N PRO A 234 -2.27 21.41 4.74
CA PRO A 234 -2.98 21.32 3.47
C PRO A 234 -3.28 22.72 2.89
N GLN A 235 -2.77 23.01 1.69
CA GLN A 235 -3.11 24.20 0.93
C GLN A 235 -3.96 23.85 -0.30
N GLU A 236 -4.83 24.77 -0.72
CA GLU A 236 -5.71 24.54 -1.87
C GLU A 236 -4.92 24.38 -3.18
N SER A 237 -3.80 25.09 -3.32
CA SER A 237 -2.85 24.96 -4.42
C SER A 237 -2.29 23.53 -4.53
N ASP A 238 -1.86 22.96 -3.40
CA ASP A 238 -1.30 21.60 -3.35
C ASP A 238 -2.37 20.55 -3.71
N ILE A 239 -3.60 20.72 -3.22
CA ILE A 239 -4.73 19.84 -3.56
C ILE A 239 -5.02 19.87 -5.06
N ARG A 240 -5.05 21.06 -5.67
CA ARG A 240 -5.28 21.21 -7.12
C ARG A 240 -4.17 20.56 -7.94
N LEU A 241 -2.92 20.74 -7.54
CA LEU A 241 -1.76 20.10 -8.18
C LEU A 241 -1.90 18.58 -8.12
N LEU A 242 -2.08 18.02 -6.93
CA LEU A 242 -2.25 16.58 -6.72
C LEU A 242 -3.44 16.01 -7.50
N MET A 243 -4.55 16.75 -7.57
CA MET A 243 -5.70 16.30 -8.34
C MET A 243 -5.44 16.30 -9.84
N THR A 244 -4.75 17.32 -10.35
CA THR A 244 -4.36 17.40 -11.75
C THR A 244 -3.42 16.24 -12.11
N THR A 245 -2.49 15.90 -11.21
CA THR A 245 -1.59 14.74 -11.37
C THR A 245 -2.38 13.43 -11.48
N LEU A 246 -3.36 13.19 -10.60
CA LEU A 246 -4.19 11.98 -10.65
C LEU A 246 -5.07 11.92 -11.90
N GLN A 247 -5.64 13.06 -12.33
CA GLN A 247 -6.42 13.15 -13.56
C GLN A 247 -5.60 12.84 -14.81
N THR A 248 -4.33 13.26 -14.83
CA THR A 248 -3.42 12.98 -15.94
C THR A 248 -3.02 11.51 -15.96
N ALA A 249 -2.78 10.92 -14.80
CA ALA A 249 -2.36 9.53 -14.67
C ALA A 249 -3.49 8.54 -14.97
N HIS A 250 -4.71 8.83 -14.53
CA HIS A 250 -5.87 7.96 -14.73
C HIS A 250 -7.10 8.70 -15.28
N PRO A 251 -7.05 9.21 -16.54
CA PRO A 251 -8.07 10.10 -17.08
C PRO A 251 -9.49 9.52 -16.99
N ALA A 252 -9.68 8.27 -17.42
CA ALA A 252 -11.00 7.63 -17.51
C ALA A 252 -11.72 7.47 -16.16
N ARG A 253 -10.98 7.28 -15.06
CA ARG A 253 -11.54 7.15 -13.71
C ARG A 253 -11.87 8.50 -13.10
N PHE A 254 -11.08 9.53 -13.42
CA PHE A 254 -11.21 10.86 -12.83
C PHE A 254 -11.98 11.86 -13.72
N THR A 255 -12.42 11.49 -14.94
CA THR A 255 -13.21 12.36 -15.84
C THR A 255 -14.54 12.81 -15.22
N ARG A 256 -15.08 12.06 -14.24
CA ARG A 256 -16.30 12.43 -13.50
C ARG A 256 -16.10 13.54 -12.45
N LEU A 257 -14.85 13.92 -12.15
CA LEU A 257 -14.54 14.84 -11.05
C LEU A 257 -14.36 16.29 -11.50
N SER A 258 -14.20 16.55 -12.80
CA SER A 258 -13.95 17.88 -13.38
C SER A 258 -15.20 18.59 -13.94
N GLY A 259 -16.40 18.03 -13.72
CA GLY A 259 -17.67 18.70 -14.04
C GLY A 259 -18.01 18.85 -15.54
N SER A 260 -17.21 18.30 -16.45
CA SER A 260 -17.45 18.42 -17.91
C SER A 260 -17.63 17.10 -18.67
N GLY A 261 -17.50 15.95 -18.01
CA GLY A 261 -17.85 14.66 -18.61
C GLY A 261 -19.33 14.38 -18.45
N GLN A 262 -20.08 14.27 -19.56
CA GLN A 262 -21.45 13.76 -19.54
C GLN A 262 -21.49 12.51 -18.67
N ALA A 263 -22.19 12.60 -17.54
CA ALA A 263 -22.71 11.41 -16.90
C ALA A 263 -23.50 10.67 -17.99
N LEU A 264 -23.25 9.38 -18.18
CA LEU A 264 -24.23 8.53 -18.85
C LEU A 264 -25.51 8.69 -18.04
N ALA A 265 -26.41 9.53 -18.53
CA ALA A 265 -27.70 9.77 -17.94
C ALA A 265 -28.49 8.48 -18.15
N VAL A 266 -28.40 7.57 -17.17
CA VAL A 266 -29.28 6.42 -17.09
C VAL A 266 -30.65 6.99 -16.77
N THR A 267 -31.41 7.28 -17.82
CA THR A 267 -32.82 7.62 -17.73
C THR A 267 -33.59 6.31 -17.66
N VAL A 268 -34.26 6.09 -16.54
CA VAL A 268 -35.20 4.98 -16.40
C VAL A 268 -36.33 5.23 -17.39
N THR A 269 -36.32 4.51 -18.51
CA THR A 269 -37.36 4.56 -19.53
C THR A 269 -38.31 3.39 -19.32
N GLN A 270 -39.61 3.68 -19.24
CA GLN A 270 -40.65 2.66 -19.24
C GLN A 270 -40.81 2.11 -20.66
N SER A 271 -39.90 1.23 -21.08
CA SER A 271 -40.07 0.44 -22.31
C SER A 271 -40.91 -0.80 -22.01
N ALA A 272 -41.85 -1.13 -22.90
CA ALA A 272 -42.66 -2.35 -22.80
C ALA A 272 -41.81 -3.65 -22.85
N SER A 273 -40.53 -3.55 -23.24
CA SER A 273 -39.56 -4.64 -23.29
C SER A 273 -38.57 -4.64 -22.11
N ALA A 274 -38.75 -3.77 -21.11
CA ALA A 274 -37.88 -3.74 -19.93
C ALA A 274 -38.18 -4.93 -19.01
N LEU A 275 -37.15 -5.70 -18.65
CA LEU A 275 -37.28 -6.73 -17.62
C LEU A 275 -37.51 -6.04 -16.27
N PRO A 276 -38.63 -6.29 -15.56
CA PRO A 276 -38.86 -5.69 -14.26
C PRO A 276 -37.85 -6.24 -13.25
N ILE A 277 -37.06 -5.35 -12.64
CA ILE A 277 -36.29 -5.69 -11.44
C ILE A 277 -37.27 -5.69 -10.27
N GLU A 278 -38.00 -6.79 -10.08
CA GLU A 278 -38.86 -6.94 -8.92
C GLU A 278 -38.01 -7.20 -7.68
N VAL A 279 -37.81 -6.15 -6.89
CA VAL A 279 -37.13 -6.22 -5.58
C VAL A 279 -37.80 -7.25 -4.65
N GLN A 280 -39.09 -7.51 -4.84
CA GLN A 280 -39.82 -8.56 -4.13
C GLN A 280 -39.34 -9.97 -4.53
N ALA A 281 -39.11 -10.23 -5.83
CA ALA A 281 -38.61 -11.52 -6.32
C ALA A 281 -37.18 -11.82 -5.82
N LEU A 282 -36.32 -10.79 -5.72
CA LEU A 282 -34.98 -10.94 -5.13
C LEU A 282 -35.06 -11.31 -3.65
N ARG A 283 -35.97 -10.72 -2.90
CA ARG A 283 -36.17 -11.03 -1.48
C ARG A 283 -36.69 -12.46 -1.26
N THR A 284 -37.59 -12.93 -2.14
CA THR A 284 -38.08 -14.32 -2.11
C THR A 284 -37.00 -15.33 -2.52
N ALA A 285 -36.15 -15.00 -3.50
CA ALA A 285 -35.03 -15.85 -3.91
C ALA A 285 -34.00 -16.03 -2.78
N PHE A 286 -33.63 -14.94 -2.09
CA PHE A 286 -32.70 -15.02 -0.95
C PHE A 286 -33.29 -15.75 0.26
N MET A 287 -34.59 -15.61 0.53
CA MET A 287 -35.26 -16.36 1.60
C MET A 287 -35.34 -17.86 1.29
N ARG A 288 -35.63 -18.25 0.04
CA ARG A 288 -35.66 -19.65 -0.40
C ARG A 288 -34.32 -20.37 -0.23
N VAL A 289 -33.20 -19.69 -0.48
CA VAL A 289 -31.85 -20.26 -0.26
C VAL A 289 -31.62 -20.59 1.21
N HIS A 290 -32.13 -19.77 2.13
CA HIS A 290 -32.02 -20.02 3.57
C HIS A 290 -32.89 -21.22 4.01
N GLU A 291 -34.09 -21.35 3.45
CA GLU A 291 -34.98 -22.49 3.70
C GLU A 291 -34.43 -23.81 3.13
N GLN A 292 -33.76 -23.77 1.97
CA GLN A 292 -33.11 -24.94 1.36
C GLN A 292 -31.95 -25.46 2.22
N ILE A 293 -31.10 -24.56 2.73
CA ILE A 293 -30.00 -24.92 3.63
C ILE A 293 -30.54 -25.49 4.96
N GLY A 294 -31.64 -24.95 5.48
CA GLY A 294 -32.29 -25.47 6.68
C GLY A 294 -32.91 -26.87 6.48
N GLY A 295 -33.49 -27.14 5.30
CA GLY A 295 -34.08 -28.44 4.94
C GLY A 295 -33.04 -29.54 4.69
N ASP A 296 -31.88 -29.19 4.12
CA ASP A 296 -30.80 -30.12 3.83
C ASP A 296 -30.06 -30.58 5.10
N ILE A 297 -30.03 -29.77 6.17
CA ILE A 297 -29.43 -30.13 7.46
C ILE A 297 -30.34 -31.08 8.26
N VAL A 298 -31.67 -31.00 8.09
CA VAL A 298 -32.65 -31.83 8.80
C VAL A 298 -32.84 -33.21 8.15
N THR A 299 -32.43 -33.38 6.89
CA THR A 299 -32.70 -34.61 6.13
C THR A 299 -31.50 -35.56 5.97
N CYS A 300 -30.35 -35.31 6.60
CA CYS A 300 -29.26 -36.30 6.67
C CYS A 300 -29.67 -37.51 7.53
N PRO A 301 -29.95 -38.69 6.96
CA PRO A 301 -30.15 -39.90 7.75
C PRO A 301 -28.78 -40.46 8.16
N HIS A 302 -28.69 -40.99 9.37
CA HIS A 302 -27.60 -41.88 9.78
C HIS A 302 -27.64 -43.19 8.99
#